data_AF-A0A920GPS5-F1
#
_entry.id   AF-A0A920GPS5-F1
#
_cell.length_a   1.000
_cell.length_b   1.000
_cell.length_c   1.000
_cell.angle_alpha   90.00
_cell.angle_beta   90.00
_cell.angle_gamma   90.00
#
_symmetry.space_group_name_H-M   'P 1'
#
loop_
_entity.id
_entity.type
_entity.pdbx_description
1 polymer ?
#
loop_
_entity_poly.entity_id
_entity_poly.type
_entity_poly.pdbx_seq_one_letter_code
_entity_poly.pdbx_strand_id
1 'polypeptide(L)'
;MEARAHRVGDILTVSFTESFQATKSQNAASSKTSENTVTLPTVMGSYCRTPWVTLLSLDLLEQVHSLDQALLISQIRFRANICNIVVRVYPNGNLEILGQKKLTLNNGDEYIRVSGIVRPRDISSDNIVQSDRIANADINYVGAGDTARNR
;
A
#
# COMPACT_ATOMS: atom_id res chain seq x y z
N MET A 1 1.27 -32.66 -24.79
CA MET A 1 1.62 -32.07 -23.48
C MET A 1 2.63 -30.99 -23.77
N GLU A 2 2.32 -29.74 -23.44
CA GLU A 2 3.33 -28.68 -23.52
C GLU A 2 4.44 -28.94 -22.51
N ALA A 3 5.67 -28.60 -22.89
CA ALA A 3 6.84 -28.82 -22.05
C ALA A 3 6.87 -27.78 -20.92
N ARG A 4 7.05 -28.24 -19.69
CA ARG A 4 7.32 -27.37 -18.53
C ARG A 4 8.70 -26.74 -18.68
N ALA A 5 8.84 -25.51 -18.19
CA ALA A 5 10.14 -24.86 -18.13
C ALA A 5 11.13 -25.67 -17.28
N HIS A 6 12.31 -25.95 -17.84
CA HIS A 6 13.38 -26.71 -17.20
C HIS A 6 14.78 -26.32 -17.68
N ARG A 7 14.91 -25.47 -18.71
CA ARG A 7 16.19 -25.00 -19.27
C ARG A 7 16.25 -23.49 -19.24
N VAL A 8 17.48 -22.97 -19.29
CA VAL A 8 17.72 -21.53 -19.52
C VAL A 8 17.08 -21.12 -20.84
N GLY A 9 16.34 -20.02 -20.83
CA GLY A 9 15.60 -19.52 -21.99
C GLY A 9 14.13 -19.95 -22.02
N ASP A 10 13.73 -20.95 -21.23
CA ASP A 10 12.33 -21.34 -21.13
C ASP A 10 11.52 -20.22 -20.47
N ILE A 11 10.31 -20.01 -20.96
CA ILE A 11 9.36 -19.04 -20.39
C ILE A 11 8.40 -19.79 -19.48
N LEU A 12 7.99 -19.18 -18.37
CA LEU A 12 6.90 -19.66 -17.53
C LEU A 12 6.07 -18.49 -17.00
N THR A 13 4.83 -18.77 -16.61
CA THR A 13 3.94 -17.74 -16.05
C THR A 13 3.96 -17.78 -14.54
N VAL A 14 4.14 -16.64 -13.90
CA VAL A 14 3.92 -16.49 -12.46
C VAL A 14 2.55 -15.86 -12.23
N SER A 15 1.74 -16.54 -11.42
CA SER A 15 0.42 -16.10 -10.96
C SER A 15 0.55 -15.48 -9.57
N PHE A 16 0.19 -14.20 -9.46
CA PHE A 16 0.16 -13.45 -8.22
C PHE A 16 -1.25 -13.46 -7.66
N THR A 17 -1.40 -13.94 -6.42
CA THR A 17 -2.63 -13.81 -5.64
C THR A 17 -2.28 -13.35 -4.24
N GLU A 18 -1.86 -12.11 -4.11
CA GLU A 18 -1.34 -11.56 -2.85
C GLU A 18 -2.33 -10.58 -2.23
N SER A 19 -2.46 -10.68 -0.91
CA SER A 19 -3.15 -9.68 -0.09
C SER A 19 -2.10 -8.93 0.73
N PHE A 20 -1.77 -7.71 0.33
CA PHE A 20 -0.92 -6.82 1.11
C PHE A 20 -1.78 -6.14 2.17
N GLN A 21 -1.56 -6.46 3.44
CA GLN A 21 -2.12 -5.70 4.55
C GLN A 21 -1.07 -4.68 4.99
N ALA A 22 -1.18 -3.46 4.47
CA ALA A 22 -0.31 -2.38 4.91
C ALA A 22 -0.98 -1.67 6.09
N THR A 23 -0.47 -1.93 7.29
CA THR A 23 -0.80 -1.11 8.46
C THR A 23 -0.02 0.19 8.34
N LYS A 24 -0.64 1.22 7.77
CA LYS A 24 -0.05 2.55 7.79
C LYS A 24 -0.31 3.16 9.16
N SER A 25 0.63 3.03 10.10
CA SER A 25 0.61 3.82 11.34
C SER A 25 0.99 5.25 10.99
N GLN A 26 0.03 6.02 10.48
CA GLN A 26 0.24 7.44 10.29
C GLN A 26 0.06 8.13 11.65
N ASN A 27 1.14 8.17 12.44
CA ASN A 27 1.26 9.07 13.59
C ASN A 27 1.32 10.52 13.07
N ALA A 28 0.20 11.03 12.56
CA ALA A 28 0.00 12.45 12.38
C ALA A 28 -0.38 13.04 13.74
N ALA A 29 0.56 13.07 14.68
CA ALA A 29 0.48 13.99 15.81
C ALA A 29 0.81 15.41 15.30
N SER A 30 0.01 15.93 14.38
CA SER A 30 -0.11 17.38 14.20
C SER A 30 -1.24 17.86 15.10
N SER A 31 -0.96 17.85 16.41
CA SER A 31 -1.68 18.70 17.34
C SER A 31 -1.26 20.14 17.04
N LYS A 32 -1.91 20.77 16.07
CA LYS A 32 -1.92 22.24 16.00
C LYS A 32 -2.97 22.70 17.00
N THR A 33 -2.62 22.65 18.28
CA THR A 33 -3.40 23.27 19.34
C THR A 33 -3.22 24.78 19.19
N SER A 34 -4.12 25.43 18.46
CA SER A 34 -4.28 26.87 18.57
C SER A 34 -5.07 27.15 19.83
N GLU A 35 -4.37 27.29 20.96
CA GLU A 35 -4.90 27.95 22.15
C GLU A 35 -5.08 29.43 21.83
N ASN A 36 -6.24 29.80 21.29
CA ASN A 36 -6.66 31.19 21.22
C ASN A 36 -7.61 31.43 22.40
N THR A 37 -7.04 31.56 23.60
CA THR A 37 -7.78 31.96 24.80
C THR A 37 -8.14 33.44 24.70
N VAL A 38 -9.25 33.73 24.02
CA VAL A 38 -9.85 35.07 24.07
C VAL A 38 -10.58 35.19 25.41
N THR A 39 -9.89 35.72 26.41
CA THR A 39 -10.44 36.14 27.69
C THR A 39 -11.39 37.33 27.48
N LEU A 40 -12.69 37.05 27.38
CA LEU A 40 -13.70 38.12 27.47
C LEU A 40 -13.89 38.51 28.96
N PRO A 41 -13.83 39.80 29.31
CA PRO A 41 -14.14 40.25 30.66
C PRO A 41 -15.65 40.09 30.94
N THR A 42 -15.97 39.38 32.03
CA THR A 42 -17.30 38.97 32.49
C THR A 42 -18.28 40.13 32.80
N VAL A 43 -17.89 41.39 32.60
CA VAL A 43 -18.70 42.59 32.94
C VAL A 43 -19.70 42.98 31.83
N MET A 44 -19.66 42.34 30.66
CA MET A 44 -20.55 42.68 29.53
C MET A 44 -21.87 41.88 29.49
N GLY A 45 -22.15 41.03 30.49
CA GLY A 45 -23.26 40.07 30.49
C GLY A 45 -24.64 40.57 30.93
N SER A 46 -24.79 41.85 31.34
CA SER A 46 -26.07 42.35 31.88
C SER A 46 -26.74 43.50 31.12
N TYR A 47 -26.17 44.02 30.03
CA TYR A 47 -26.71 45.20 29.33
C TYR A 47 -27.14 45.00 27.87
N CYS A 48 -26.89 43.85 27.25
CA CYS A 48 -27.33 43.59 25.89
C CYS A 48 -28.40 42.50 25.85
N ARG A 49 -29.66 42.86 26.14
CA ARG A 49 -30.84 42.06 25.80
C ARG A 49 -31.44 42.64 24.52
N THR A 50 -30.79 42.38 23.38
CA THR A 50 -31.35 42.66 22.05
C THR A 50 -31.51 41.33 21.30
N PRO A 51 -32.57 41.16 20.48
CA PRO A 51 -32.93 39.86 19.92
C PRO A 51 -31.99 39.37 18.80
N TRP A 52 -30.86 40.03 18.57
CA TRP A 52 -30.04 39.78 17.39
C TRP A 52 -28.62 39.29 17.69
N VAL A 53 -28.05 39.46 18.89
CA VAL A 53 -26.73 38.89 19.26
C VAL A 53 -26.58 38.87 20.79
N THR A 54 -26.31 37.70 21.38
CA THR A 54 -25.28 37.43 22.42
C THR A 54 -25.37 35.97 22.88
N LEU A 55 -24.40 35.11 22.55
CA LEU A 55 -23.10 34.94 23.23
C LEU A 55 -23.28 34.12 24.52
N LEU A 56 -23.32 32.79 24.38
CA LEU A 56 -22.18 31.90 24.63
C LEU A 56 -21.81 31.83 26.12
N SER A 57 -22.48 30.93 26.85
CA SER A 57 -22.00 30.40 28.13
C SER A 57 -21.10 29.21 27.84
N LEU A 58 -19.81 29.44 28.00
CA LEU A 58 -18.73 28.47 27.87
C LEU A 58 -18.63 27.66 29.18
N ASP A 59 -19.25 26.48 29.22
CA ASP A 59 -18.99 25.46 30.25
C ASP A 59 -17.86 24.55 29.75
N LEU A 60 -16.64 24.82 30.21
CA LEU A 60 -15.48 23.97 30.02
C LEU A 60 -15.50 22.88 31.10
N LEU A 61 -16.23 21.80 30.84
CA LEU A 61 -16.03 20.55 31.56
C LEU A 61 -15.03 19.70 30.78
N GLU A 62 -13.83 19.59 31.34
CA GLU A 62 -12.82 18.59 31.00
C GLU A 62 -13.45 17.19 31.00
N GLN A 63 -13.51 16.56 29.83
CA GLN A 63 -13.52 15.10 29.76
C GLN A 63 -12.46 14.66 28.76
N VAL A 64 -11.28 14.39 29.31
CA VAL A 64 -10.19 13.73 28.60
C VAL A 64 -10.62 12.28 28.31
N HIS A 65 -11.16 12.05 27.12
CA HIS A 65 -11.24 10.72 26.52
C HIS A 65 -10.23 10.65 25.37
N SER A 66 -8.97 10.41 25.72
CA SER A 66 -7.89 10.16 24.78
C SER A 66 -7.86 8.69 24.35
N LEU A 67 -8.79 8.27 23.49
CA LEU A 67 -8.73 6.96 22.84
C LEU A 67 -9.40 7.03 21.46
N ASP A 68 -8.65 7.45 20.44
CA ASP A 68 -8.96 7.05 19.07
C ASP A 68 -7.68 7.02 18.22
N GLN A 69 -6.90 5.95 18.40
CA GLN A 69 -5.93 5.53 17.38
C GLN A 69 -6.72 4.84 16.26
N ALA A 70 -7.16 5.60 15.26
CA ALA A 70 -7.71 5.05 14.04
C ALA A 70 -6.61 4.31 13.25
N LEU A 71 -6.42 3.03 13.55
CA LEU A 71 -5.64 2.09 12.76
C LEU A 71 -6.33 1.90 11.41
N LEU A 72 -5.94 2.67 10.39
CA LEU A 72 -6.35 2.44 9.02
C LEU A 72 -5.61 1.23 8.46
N ILE A 73 -6.21 0.04 8.64
CA ILE A 73 -5.78 -1.19 7.98
C ILE A 73 -6.23 -1.11 6.52
N SER A 74 -5.31 -0.78 5.62
CA SER A 74 -5.58 -0.83 4.18
C SER A 74 -5.23 -2.22 3.66
N GLN A 75 -6.24 -2.98 3.25
CA GLN A 75 -6.07 -4.27 2.58
C GLN A 75 -6.04 -4.07 1.06
N ILE A 76 -4.87 -4.23 0.44
CA ILE A 76 -4.69 -4.17 -1.01
C ILE A 76 -4.61 -5.61 -1.53
N ARG A 77 -5.56 -6.00 -2.38
CA ARG A 77 -5.52 -7.28 -3.09
C ARG A 77 -4.90 -7.07 -4.46
N PHE A 78 -3.76 -7.72 -4.71
CA PHE A 78 -3.06 -7.68 -5.99
C PHE A 78 -3.21 -9.04 -6.70
N ARG A 79 -3.74 -9.01 -7.93
CA ARG A 79 -3.86 -10.18 -8.80
C ARG A 79 -3.27 -9.87 -10.16
N ALA A 80 -2.24 -10.59 -10.56
CA ALA A 80 -1.60 -10.39 -11.84
C ALA A 80 -0.98 -11.70 -12.33
N ASN A 81 -0.88 -11.84 -13.66
CA ASN A 81 -0.08 -12.89 -14.28
C ASN A 81 1.07 -12.24 -15.06
N ILE A 82 2.28 -12.72 -14.86
CA ILE A 82 3.51 -12.17 -15.45
C ILE A 82 4.30 -13.30 -16.08
N CYS A 83 4.72 -13.11 -17.32
CA CYS A 83 5.62 -14.02 -18.00
C CYS A 83 7.05 -13.77 -17.53
N ASN A 84 7.75 -14.83 -17.20
CA ASN A 84 9.13 -14.82 -16.72
C ASN A 84 9.95 -15.77 -17.58
N ILE A 85 11.24 -15.51 -17.68
CA ILE A 85 12.21 -16.37 -18.36
C ILE A 85 13.15 -16.99 -17.34
N VAL A 86 13.54 -18.24 -17.57
CA VAL A 86 14.58 -18.91 -16.79
C VAL A 86 15.93 -18.35 -17.23
N VAL A 87 16.61 -17.66 -16.33
CA VAL A 87 17.93 -17.05 -16.58
C VAL A 87 19.09 -17.95 -16.16
N ARG A 88 18.84 -18.89 -15.24
CA ARG A 88 19.85 -19.82 -14.73
C ARG A 88 19.20 -21.12 -14.24
N VAL A 89 19.89 -22.24 -14.42
CA VAL A 89 19.56 -23.51 -13.76
C VAL A 89 20.66 -23.84 -12.76
N TYR A 90 20.27 -24.04 -11.50
CA TYR A 90 21.18 -24.44 -10.43
C TYR A 90 21.56 -25.93 -10.53
N PRO A 91 22.69 -26.37 -9.94
CA PRO A 91 23.12 -27.76 -9.98
C PRO A 91 22.11 -28.77 -9.42
N ASN A 92 21.22 -28.32 -8.54
CA ASN A 92 20.13 -29.13 -7.96
C ASN A 92 18.86 -29.18 -8.84
N GLY A 93 18.87 -28.53 -10.00
CA GLY A 93 17.75 -28.44 -10.94
C GLY A 93 16.75 -27.31 -10.65
N ASN A 94 16.99 -26.45 -9.65
CA ASN A 94 16.15 -25.27 -9.44
C ASN A 94 16.41 -24.23 -10.54
N LEU A 95 15.41 -23.40 -10.81
CA LEU A 95 15.41 -22.43 -11.89
C LEU A 95 15.39 -21.02 -11.31
N GLU A 96 16.36 -20.20 -11.64
CA GLU A 96 16.30 -18.76 -11.40
C GLU A 96 15.47 -18.12 -12.52
N ILE A 97 14.45 -17.35 -12.14
CA ILE A 97 13.53 -16.70 -13.05
C ILE A 97 13.64 -15.19 -12.96
N LEU A 98 13.41 -14.53 -14.08
CA LEU A 98 13.32 -13.08 -14.16
C LEU A 98 12.22 -12.67 -15.14
N GLY A 99 11.40 -11.71 -14.75
CA GLY A 99 10.36 -11.16 -15.62
C GLY A 99 10.09 -9.70 -15.32
N GLN A 100 9.68 -8.98 -16.35
CA GLN A 100 9.20 -7.61 -16.22
C GLN A 100 7.98 -7.41 -17.09
N LYS A 101 6.95 -6.80 -16.52
CA LYS A 101 5.79 -6.28 -17.25
C LYS A 101 5.79 -4.76 -17.16
N LYS A 102 5.83 -4.10 -18.31
CA LYS A 102 5.64 -2.66 -18.44
C LYS A 102 4.19 -2.38 -18.82
N LEU A 103 3.54 -1.48 -18.09
CA LEU A 103 2.19 -0.99 -18.37
C LEU A 103 2.30 0.52 -18.58
N THR A 104 1.98 0.99 -19.77
CA THR A 104 1.92 2.44 -20.04
C THR A 104 0.46 2.85 -19.92
N LEU A 105 0.14 3.65 -18.89
CA LEU A 105 -1.16 4.29 -18.73
C LEU A 105 -1.03 5.78 -19.07
N ASN A 106 -2.16 6.45 -19.30
CA ASN A 106 -2.20 7.87 -19.67
C ASN A 106 -1.34 8.79 -18.78
N ASN A 107 -1.09 8.39 -17.53
CA ASN A 107 -0.37 9.17 -16.52
C ASN A 107 1.09 8.70 -16.29
N GLY A 108 1.61 7.77 -17.09
CA GLY A 108 3.01 7.35 -17.02
C GLY A 108 3.24 5.85 -17.22
N ASP A 109 4.51 5.46 -17.10
CA ASP A 109 4.94 4.07 -17.19
C ASP A 109 4.96 3.43 -15.80
N GLU A 110 4.26 2.31 -15.67
CA GLU A 110 4.27 1.43 -14.51
C GLU A 110 5.05 0.15 -14.84
N TYR A 111 5.80 -0.36 -13.86
CA TYR A 111 6.61 -1.55 -13.99
C TYR A 111 6.29 -2.54 -12.88
N ILE A 112 6.08 -3.79 -13.24
CA ILE A 112 6.10 -4.91 -12.31
C ILE A 112 7.30 -5.78 -12.66
N ARG A 113 8.25 -5.93 -11.74
CA ARG A 113 9.44 -6.78 -11.88
C ARG A 113 9.36 -7.92 -10.88
N VAL A 114 9.77 -9.09 -11.33
CA VAL A 114 9.74 -10.32 -10.56
C VAL A 114 11.06 -11.04 -10.77
N SER A 115 11.69 -11.47 -9.69
CA SER A 115 12.79 -12.42 -9.75
C SER A 115 12.74 -13.38 -8.57
N GLY A 116 13.38 -14.54 -8.71
CA GLY A 116 13.44 -15.52 -7.65
C GLY A 116 13.82 -16.91 -8.15
N ILE A 117 13.71 -17.90 -7.26
CA ILE A 117 14.11 -19.28 -7.52
C ILE A 117 12.88 -20.19 -7.43
N VAL A 118 12.64 -20.97 -8.48
CA VAL A 118 11.53 -21.90 -8.62
C VAL A 118 12.05 -23.33 -8.67
N ARG A 119 11.32 -24.26 -8.03
CA ARG A 119 11.57 -25.69 -8.21
C ARG A 119 10.73 -26.21 -9.38
N PRO A 120 11.26 -27.07 -10.26
CA PRO A 120 10.48 -27.62 -11.38
C PRO A 120 9.18 -28.34 -10.96
N ARG A 121 9.14 -28.87 -9.73
CA ARG A 121 7.95 -29.55 -9.16
C ARG A 121 6.80 -28.60 -8.81
N ASP A 122 7.09 -27.32 -8.59
CA ASP A 122 6.10 -26.29 -8.26
C ASP A 122 5.49 -25.64 -9.52
N ILE A 123 6.02 -25.99 -10.70
CA ILE A 123 5.48 -25.61 -12.00
C ILE A 123 4.34 -26.59 -12.35
N SER A 124 3.14 -26.04 -12.59
CA SER A 124 1.96 -26.81 -12.99
C SER A 124 2.13 -27.46 -14.37
N SER A 125 1.20 -28.33 -14.76
CA SER A 125 1.12 -28.85 -16.13
C SER A 125 1.00 -27.76 -17.20
N ASP A 126 0.43 -26.62 -16.81
CA ASP A 126 0.15 -25.49 -17.70
C ASP A 126 1.29 -24.46 -17.67
N ASN A 127 2.45 -24.82 -17.11
CA ASN A 127 3.63 -23.97 -17.02
C ASN A 127 3.39 -22.69 -16.18
N ILE A 128 2.59 -22.82 -15.12
CA ILE A 128 2.24 -21.75 -14.18
C ILE A 128 2.82 -22.06 -12.79
N VAL A 129 3.35 -21.02 -12.14
CA VAL A 129 3.85 -21.06 -10.76
C VAL A 129 3.10 -20.02 -9.95
N GLN A 130 2.66 -20.38 -8.74
CA GLN A 130 2.07 -19.42 -7.81
C GLN A 130 3.18 -18.62 -7.10
N SER A 131 2.95 -17.34 -6.85
CA SER A 131 3.97 -16.45 -6.29
C SER A 131 4.47 -16.86 -4.90
N ASP A 132 3.62 -17.51 -4.10
CA ASP A 132 3.95 -18.10 -2.79
C ASP A 132 4.96 -19.25 -2.85
N ARG A 133 5.14 -19.86 -4.02
CA ARG A 133 6.07 -20.99 -4.26
C ARG A 133 7.43 -20.55 -4.81
N ILE A 134 7.68 -19.25 -4.89
CA ILE A 134 8.94 -18.69 -5.36
C ILE A 134 9.84 -18.42 -4.16
N ALA A 135 11.01 -19.09 -4.12
CA ALA A 135 12.00 -18.84 -3.08
C ALA A 135 12.79 -17.56 -3.38
N ASN A 136 13.08 -16.76 -2.34
CA ASN A 136 13.72 -15.45 -2.46
C ASN A 136 13.05 -14.57 -3.53
N ALA A 137 11.71 -14.54 -3.53
CA ALA A 137 10.95 -13.73 -4.45
C ALA A 137 11.20 -12.23 -4.18
N ASP A 138 11.74 -11.54 -5.17
CA ASP A 138 11.84 -10.09 -5.21
C ASP A 138 10.79 -9.58 -6.21
N ILE A 139 9.79 -8.88 -5.69
CA ILE A 139 8.64 -8.39 -6.45
C ILE A 139 8.57 -6.89 -6.25
N ASN A 140 8.86 -6.15 -7.31
CA ASN A 140 8.91 -4.70 -7.30
C ASN A 140 7.80 -4.12 -8.17
N TYR A 141 6.88 -3.39 -7.54
CA TYR A 141 5.90 -2.55 -8.21
C TYR A 141 6.37 -1.10 -8.19
N VAL A 142 6.68 -0.56 -9.36
CA VAL A 142 7.07 0.85 -9.53
C VAL A 142 6.00 1.51 -10.40
N GLY A 143 5.05 2.18 -9.76
CA GLY A 143 4.09 3.03 -10.45
C GLY A 143 4.69 4.41 -10.74
N ALA A 144 4.23 5.06 -11.81
CA ALA A 144 4.38 6.50 -12.00
C ALA A 144 3.56 7.20 -10.91
N GLY A 145 4.12 7.28 -9.71
CA GLY A 145 3.43 7.81 -8.55
C GLY A 145 2.86 9.19 -8.85
N ASP A 146 1.61 9.37 -8.43
CA ASP A 146 0.94 10.65 -8.32
C ASP A 146 1.85 11.64 -7.57
N THR A 147 2.56 12.44 -8.34
CA THR A 147 3.23 13.65 -7.86
C THR A 147 2.20 14.77 -7.74
N ALA A 148 0.96 14.49 -7.32
CA ALA A 148 0.00 15.53 -7.00
C ALA A 148 0.16 15.99 -5.56
N ARG A 149 0.77 17.19 -5.47
CA ARG A 149 0.57 18.22 -4.44
C ARG A 149 1.14 17.92 -3.06
N ASN A 150 2.43 18.23 -2.92
CA ASN A 150 2.82 19.08 -1.79
C ASN A 150 3.18 20.47 -2.36
N ARG A 151 2.29 21.44 -2.18
CA ARG A 151 2.58 22.86 -2.35
C ARG A 151 2.02 23.61 -1.16
#